data_AF-A0A3F2RXC4-F1
#
_entry.id   AF-A0A3F2RXC4-F1
#
_cell.length_a   1.000
_cell.length_b   1.000
_cell.length_c   1.000
_cell.angle_alpha   90.00
_cell.angle_beta   90.00
_cell.angle_gamma   90.00
#
_symmetry.space_group_name_H-M   'P 1'
#
loop_
_entity.id
_entity.type
_entity.pdbx_description
1 polymer ?
#
loop_
_entity_poly.entity_id
_entity_poly.type
_entity_poly.pdbx_seq_one_letter_code
_entity_poly.pdbx_strand_id
1 'polypeptide(L)'
;MNVNQKNINFGRIAASSKSSKRLIVQNMSATPLVYSVEKTGSISSGFLQIKEGEVGVVKAFGTKEICFQFQPTLAGPFEEKLKIINVQDTENSVSVTIKAKVVKRETFKLLQSGQTISFGKCLVGDKTDEVKIAVRNTSRKKREYVIQLDPNFTISSLRPIFYFSVDDTPTAIITQAQEKKLDEELEKLEHKLRIAVTKKKSDKIVKLNAKISQVKALLAGEQLPKEPGTPADSDAEATGIIQFCITSAPIETLE
;
A
#
# COMPACT_ATOMS: atom_id res chain seq x y z
N MET A 1 33.26 23.16 -11.83
CA MET A 1 32.18 22.18 -12.16
C MET A 1 30.85 22.71 -11.63
N ASN A 2 29.73 22.48 -12.33
CA ASN A 2 28.40 22.86 -11.85
C ASN A 2 27.41 21.70 -11.97
N VAL A 3 26.36 21.69 -11.15
CA VAL A 3 25.27 20.70 -11.21
C VAL A 3 23.92 21.42 -11.25
N ASN A 4 22.97 20.89 -12.01
CA ASN A 4 21.65 21.55 -12.15
C ASN A 4 20.81 21.54 -10.86
N GLN A 5 21.04 20.57 -9.97
CA GLN A 5 20.36 20.47 -8.68
C GLN A 5 21.28 19.85 -7.62
N LYS A 6 21.35 20.48 -6.44
CA LYS A 6 22.10 19.95 -5.28
C LYS A 6 21.22 19.13 -4.33
N ASN A 7 19.91 19.14 -4.53
CA ASN A 7 18.94 18.40 -3.73
C ASN A 7 18.02 17.60 -4.65
N ILE A 8 17.97 16.27 -4.45
CA ILE A 8 17.14 15.36 -5.22
C ILE A 8 16.14 14.72 -4.28
N ASN A 9 14.85 15.04 -4.46
CA ASN A 9 13.79 14.44 -3.68
C ASN A 9 13.06 13.37 -4.50
N PHE A 10 13.06 12.14 -4.01
CA PHE A 10 12.33 11.00 -4.59
C PHE A 10 10.86 10.92 -4.14
N GLY A 11 10.45 11.77 -3.19
CA GLY A 11 9.08 11.86 -2.69
C GLY A 11 8.69 10.69 -1.79
N ARG A 12 7.40 10.36 -1.79
CA ARG A 12 6.84 9.23 -1.03
C ARG A 12 6.94 7.96 -1.88
N ILE A 13 7.78 7.03 -1.45
CA ILE A 13 8.08 5.78 -2.18
C ILE A 13 7.69 4.59 -1.31
N ALA A 14 7.12 3.55 -1.91
CA ALA A 14 6.84 2.31 -1.18
C ALA A 14 8.12 1.50 -1.00
N ALA A 15 8.31 0.88 0.17
CA ALA A 15 9.42 -0.06 0.36
C ALA A 15 9.42 -1.13 -0.76
N SER A 16 10.61 -1.52 -1.21
CA SER A 16 10.93 -2.42 -2.34
C SER A 16 10.59 -1.92 -3.75
N SER A 17 9.95 -0.75 -3.89
CA SER A 17 9.69 -0.17 -5.21
C SER A 17 10.93 0.50 -5.80
N LYS A 18 11.01 0.52 -7.14
CA LYS A 18 12.11 1.14 -7.89
C LYS A 18 11.69 2.52 -8.37
N SER A 19 12.58 3.50 -8.23
CA SER A 19 12.41 4.84 -8.79
C SER A 19 13.72 5.33 -9.37
N SER A 20 13.67 6.09 -10.46
CA SER A 20 14.86 6.61 -11.13
C SER A 20 14.79 8.12 -11.28
N LYS A 21 15.92 8.80 -11.06
CA LYS A 21 16.08 10.24 -11.30
C LYS A 21 17.42 10.54 -11.95
N ARG A 22 17.47 11.66 -12.66
CA ARG A 22 18.65 12.13 -13.39
C ARG A 22 19.19 13.41 -12.77
N LEU A 23 20.51 13.56 -12.83
CA LEU A 23 21.25 14.76 -12.43
C LEU A 23 22.17 15.16 -13.57
N ILE A 24 22.26 16.45 -13.86
CA ILE A 24 23.09 16.97 -14.94
C ILE A 24 24.31 17.63 -14.33
N VAL A 25 25.49 17.14 -14.74
CA VAL A 25 26.79 17.78 -14.47
C VAL A 25 27.16 18.62 -15.68
N GLN A 26 27.49 19.88 -15.44
CA GLN A 26 27.91 20.83 -16.45
C GLN A 26 29.36 21.23 -16.21
N ASN A 27 30.14 21.16 -17.29
CA ASN A 27 31.46 21.76 -17.32
C ASN A 27 31.33 23.24 -17.70
N MET A 28 31.88 24.13 -16.88
CA MET A 28 31.88 25.58 -17.11
C MET A 28 33.26 26.09 -17.56
N SER A 29 34.19 25.18 -17.85
CA SER A 29 35.57 25.49 -18.23
C SER A 29 35.88 25.11 -19.67
N ALA A 30 36.93 25.70 -20.20
CA ALA A 30 37.45 25.43 -21.54
C ALA A 30 38.26 24.11 -21.61
N THR A 31 38.60 23.51 -20.47
CA THR A 31 39.29 22.22 -20.38
C THR A 31 38.28 21.09 -20.15
N PRO A 32 38.50 19.87 -20.68
CA PRO A 32 37.66 18.72 -20.37
C PRO A 32 37.65 18.42 -18.87
N LEU A 33 36.45 18.26 -18.30
CA LEU A 33 36.25 17.94 -16.90
C LEU A 33 36.13 16.43 -16.72
N VAL A 34 37.02 15.83 -15.92
CA VAL A 34 36.94 14.43 -15.51
C VAL A 34 36.32 14.37 -14.12
N TYR A 35 35.22 13.65 -13.94
CA TYR A 35 34.53 13.58 -12.65
C TYR A 35 34.30 12.15 -12.19
N SER A 36 34.19 11.98 -10.87
CA SER A 36 33.81 10.76 -10.19
C SER A 36 32.72 11.06 -9.15
N VAL A 37 31.78 10.14 -8.96
CA VAL A 37 30.71 10.22 -7.96
C VAL A 37 31.05 9.30 -6.79
N GLU A 38 31.28 9.89 -5.62
CA GLU A 38 31.52 9.16 -4.38
C GLU A 38 30.27 9.15 -3.51
N LYS A 39 29.96 7.97 -2.96
CA LYS A 39 28.91 7.78 -1.95
C LYS A 39 29.52 7.89 -0.56
N THR A 40 28.73 8.26 0.44
CA THR A 40 29.19 8.29 1.83
C THR A 40 29.48 6.90 2.43
N GLY A 41 29.17 5.80 1.73
CA GLY A 41 29.44 4.44 2.20
C GLY A 41 28.53 4.01 3.35
N SER A 42 27.45 4.73 3.60
CA SER A 42 26.45 4.37 4.61
C SER A 42 25.67 3.12 4.17
N ILE A 43 24.97 2.47 5.11
CA ILE A 43 24.01 1.39 4.78
C ILE A 43 22.94 1.92 3.80
N SER A 44 22.56 3.20 3.92
CA SER A 44 21.62 3.88 3.04
C SER A 44 22.13 3.97 1.59
N SER A 45 23.45 4.06 1.40
CA SER A 45 24.08 4.12 0.07
C SER A 45 23.84 2.85 -0.75
N GLY A 46 23.63 1.69 -0.10
CA GLY A 46 23.34 0.42 -0.75
C GLY A 46 22.00 0.40 -1.48
N PHE A 47 21.04 1.24 -1.06
CA PHE A 47 19.73 1.37 -1.69
C PHE A 47 19.73 2.30 -2.91
N LEU A 48 20.83 3.01 -3.14
CA LEU A 48 20.98 3.95 -4.23
C LEU A 48 22.07 3.47 -5.20
N GLN A 49 21.66 3.03 -6.37
CA GLN A 49 22.54 2.58 -7.44
C GLN A 49 22.74 3.71 -8.47
N ILE A 50 23.96 3.85 -8.97
CA ILE A 50 24.27 4.72 -10.11
C ILE A 50 24.34 3.79 -11.32
N LYS A 51 23.38 3.91 -12.24
CA LYS A 51 23.33 3.05 -13.42
C LYS A 51 24.24 3.52 -14.53
N GLU A 52 24.37 4.84 -14.64
CA GLU A 52 25.19 5.49 -15.66
C GLU A 52 25.78 6.78 -15.08
N GLY A 53 27.02 7.07 -15.45
CA GLY A 53 27.68 8.33 -15.10
C GLY A 53 28.29 8.36 -13.69
N GLU A 54 28.64 7.21 -13.12
CA GLU A 54 29.42 7.13 -11.86
C GLU A 54 30.81 7.75 -12.04
N VAL A 55 31.45 7.50 -13.17
CA VAL A 55 32.64 8.21 -13.64
C VAL A 55 32.39 8.70 -15.06
N GLY A 56 32.99 9.83 -15.43
CA GLY A 56 32.78 10.37 -16.76
C GLY A 56 33.68 11.54 -17.12
N VAL A 57 33.69 11.84 -18.41
CA VAL A 57 34.37 13.01 -18.98
C VAL A 57 33.35 13.91 -19.64
N VAL A 58 33.39 15.19 -19.31
CA VAL A 58 32.53 16.23 -19.88
C VAL A 58 33.39 17.14 -20.73
N LYS A 59 33.04 17.29 -22.01
CA LYS A 59 33.73 18.20 -22.94
C LYS A 59 33.71 19.64 -22.40
N ALA A 60 34.59 20.49 -22.93
CA ALA A 60 34.57 21.92 -22.66
C ALA A 60 33.17 22.50 -22.88
N PHE A 61 32.65 23.24 -21.89
CA PHE A 61 31.29 23.79 -21.89
C PHE A 61 30.15 22.77 -22.10
N GLY A 62 30.43 21.47 -21.97
CA GLY A 62 29.48 20.39 -22.19
C GLY A 62 28.69 20.01 -20.94
N THR A 63 27.75 19.08 -21.12
CA THR A 63 26.95 18.49 -20.04
C THR A 63 26.97 16.97 -20.11
N LYS A 64 26.73 16.32 -18.97
CA LYS A 64 26.57 14.86 -18.87
C LYS A 64 25.49 14.53 -17.84
N GLU A 65 24.69 13.52 -18.14
CA GLU A 65 23.64 13.03 -17.24
C GLU A 65 24.15 11.87 -16.38
N ILE A 66 23.77 11.88 -15.11
CA ILE A 66 24.00 10.81 -14.13
C ILE A 66 22.64 10.21 -13.78
N CYS A 67 22.50 8.90 -13.94
CA CYS A 67 21.26 8.17 -13.72
C CYS A 67 21.29 7.44 -12.38
N PHE A 68 20.49 7.91 -11.43
CA PHE A 68 20.29 7.27 -10.14
C PHE A 68 19.08 6.33 -10.17
N GLN A 69 19.26 5.13 -9.66
CA GLN A 69 18.19 4.18 -9.38
C GLN A 69 18.11 3.96 -7.87
N PHE A 70 16.97 4.27 -7.28
CA PHE A 70 16.69 4.12 -5.86
C PHE A 70 15.71 2.96 -5.62
N GLN A 71 16.11 2.03 -4.75
CA GLN A 71 15.31 0.87 -4.36
C GLN A 71 15.50 0.56 -2.86
N PRO A 72 14.77 1.25 -1.97
CA PRO A 72 14.89 1.04 -0.52
C PRO A 72 14.17 -0.23 -0.06
N THR A 73 14.71 -0.92 0.95
CA THR A 73 14.03 -2.05 1.61
C THR A 73 13.41 -1.67 2.95
N LEU A 74 13.95 -0.64 3.60
CA LEU A 74 13.52 -0.19 4.93
C LEU A 74 12.57 1.00 4.82
N ALA A 75 11.50 0.98 5.61
CA ALA A 75 10.59 2.10 5.74
C ALA A 75 11.17 3.15 6.70
N GLY A 76 10.94 4.43 6.40
CA GLY A 76 11.48 5.55 7.17
C GLY A 76 11.90 6.74 6.30
N PRO A 77 12.39 7.83 6.92
CA PRO A 77 13.07 8.87 6.20
C PRO A 77 14.38 8.33 5.62
N PHE A 78 14.66 8.68 4.36
CA PHE A 78 15.91 8.38 3.70
C PHE A 78 16.62 9.69 3.38
N GLU A 79 17.87 9.81 3.81
CA GLU A 79 18.75 10.92 3.48
C GLU A 79 20.17 10.39 3.24
N GLU A 80 20.72 10.69 2.06
CA GLU A 80 22.08 10.29 1.67
C GLU A 80 22.77 11.47 0.99
N LYS A 81 24.06 11.67 1.27
CA LYS A 81 24.87 12.72 0.64
C LYS A 81 25.89 12.09 -0.31
N LEU A 82 25.85 12.50 -1.56
CA LEU A 82 26.83 12.13 -2.58
C LEU A 82 27.80 13.28 -2.79
N LYS A 83 29.05 12.97 -3.14
CA LYS A 83 30.04 13.95 -3.54
C LYS A 83 30.46 13.69 -4.98
N ILE A 84 30.34 14.70 -5.83
CA ILE A 84 30.86 14.67 -7.19
C ILE A 84 32.18 15.42 -7.17
N ILE A 85 33.27 14.74 -7.52
CA ILE A 85 34.62 15.25 -7.40
C ILE A 85 35.19 15.43 -8.80
N ASN A 86 35.81 16.59 -9.05
CA ASN A 86 36.67 16.74 -10.21
C ASN A 86 37.98 15.97 -9.94
N VAL A 87 38.27 14.96 -10.74
CA VAL A 87 39.46 14.11 -10.56
C VAL A 87 40.75 14.89 -10.80
N GLN A 88 40.71 15.94 -11.63
CA GLN A 88 41.87 16.79 -11.92
C GLN A 88 42.14 17.82 -10.81
N ASP A 89 41.14 18.11 -9.97
CA ASP A 89 41.21 19.09 -8.89
C ASP A 89 40.23 18.67 -7.79
N THR A 90 40.75 17.94 -6.81
CA THR A 90 39.93 17.34 -5.75
C THR A 90 39.30 18.37 -4.81
N GLU A 91 39.81 19.60 -4.76
CA GLU A 91 39.20 20.70 -4.00
C GLU A 91 37.88 21.14 -4.66
N ASN A 92 37.79 21.03 -5.97
CA ASN A 92 36.59 21.31 -6.76
C ASN A 92 35.60 20.15 -6.71
N SER A 93 34.89 20.04 -5.59
CA SER A 93 33.85 19.03 -5.37
C SER A 93 32.48 19.65 -5.09
N VAL A 94 31.42 18.94 -5.48
CA VAL A 94 30.03 19.35 -5.28
C VAL A 94 29.30 18.27 -4.50
N SER A 95 28.70 18.64 -3.37
CA SER A 95 27.85 17.73 -2.59
C SER A 95 26.39 17.80 -3.04
N VAL A 96 25.77 16.64 -3.24
CA VAL A 96 24.36 16.47 -3.63
C VAL A 96 23.64 15.66 -2.55
N THR A 97 22.53 16.18 -2.05
CA THR A 97 21.73 15.49 -1.02
C THR A 97 20.51 14.83 -1.66
N ILE A 98 20.30 13.56 -1.35
CA ILE A 98 19.19 12.76 -1.84
C ILE A 98 18.25 12.47 -0.69
N LYS A 99 16.97 12.79 -0.85
CA LYS A 99 15.93 12.63 0.17
C LYS A 99 14.77 11.80 -0.34
N ALA A 100 14.20 10.97 0.53
CA ALA A 100 12.95 10.26 0.26
C ALA A 100 12.18 9.96 1.55
N LYS A 101 10.88 9.73 1.45
CA LYS A 101 10.07 9.16 2.53
C LYS A 101 9.62 7.77 2.11
N VAL A 102 10.24 6.74 2.69
CA VAL A 102 9.92 5.35 2.38
C VAL A 102 8.80 4.89 3.29
N VAL A 103 7.70 4.42 2.69
CA VAL A 103 6.52 3.98 3.42
C VAL A 103 6.39 2.47 3.28
N LYS A 104 6.13 1.81 4.42
CA LYS A 104 5.80 0.38 4.43
C LYS A 104 4.47 0.22 3.70
N ARG A 105 4.46 -0.59 2.64
CA ARG A 105 3.23 -0.94 1.95
C ARG A 105 2.43 -1.87 2.87
N GLU A 106 1.17 -1.55 3.11
CA GLU A 106 0.23 -2.49 3.72
C GLU A 106 0.13 -3.73 2.84
N THR A 107 0.22 -4.89 3.48
CA THR A 107 0.31 -6.18 2.77
C THR A 107 -1.01 -6.91 2.73
N PHE A 108 -1.98 -6.45 3.52
CA PHE A 108 -3.36 -6.89 3.49
C PHE A 108 -4.26 -5.74 3.92
N LYS A 109 -5.54 -5.83 3.59
CA LYS A 109 -6.61 -4.98 4.10
C LYS A 109 -7.70 -5.87 4.71
N LEU A 110 -8.23 -5.45 5.84
CA LEU A 110 -9.47 -6.01 6.38
C LEU A 110 -10.61 -5.11 5.88
N LEU A 111 -11.60 -5.65 5.18
CA LEU A 111 -12.69 -4.81 4.67
C LEU A 111 -13.51 -4.20 5.81
N GLN A 112 -13.61 -4.92 6.93
CA GLN A 112 -14.25 -4.50 8.17
C GLN A 112 -13.28 -3.80 9.14
N SER A 113 -12.11 -3.31 8.68
CA SER A 113 -11.12 -2.65 9.54
C SER A 113 -11.73 -1.45 10.28
N GLY A 114 -11.70 -1.47 11.62
CA GLY A 114 -12.20 -0.39 12.46
C GLY A 114 -13.70 -0.45 12.77
N GLN A 115 -14.41 -1.49 12.34
CA GLN A 115 -15.77 -1.78 12.78
C GLN A 115 -15.73 -2.64 14.05
N THR A 116 -16.50 -2.26 15.07
CA THR A 116 -16.70 -3.11 16.24
C THR A 116 -17.60 -4.27 15.85
N ILE A 117 -17.06 -5.48 15.89
CA ILE A 117 -17.83 -6.70 15.67
C ILE A 117 -18.59 -7.00 16.97
N SER A 118 -19.92 -6.97 16.90
CA SER A 118 -20.79 -7.34 18.00
C SER A 118 -21.55 -8.61 17.63
N PHE A 119 -21.48 -9.61 18.50
CA PHE A 119 -22.16 -10.90 18.34
C PHE A 119 -23.57 -10.89 18.98
N GLY A 120 -24.04 -9.73 19.45
CA GLY A 120 -25.33 -9.61 20.12
C GLY A 120 -25.38 -10.36 21.45
N LYS A 121 -26.57 -10.88 21.79
CA LYS A 121 -26.79 -11.64 23.03
C LYS A 121 -26.28 -13.07 22.84
N CYS A 122 -25.17 -13.40 23.49
CA CYS A 122 -24.62 -14.75 23.48
C CYS A 122 -25.21 -15.54 24.66
N LEU A 123 -25.94 -16.62 24.38
CA LEU A 123 -26.38 -17.56 25.43
C LEU A 123 -25.27 -18.57 25.73
N VAL A 124 -25.16 -19.00 26.99
CA VAL A 124 -24.15 -19.98 27.40
C VAL A 124 -24.49 -21.35 26.80
N GLY A 125 -23.53 -22.00 26.15
CA GLY A 125 -23.70 -23.30 25.50
C GLY A 125 -24.14 -23.26 24.02
N ASP A 126 -24.75 -22.16 23.58
CA ASP A 126 -25.19 -22.00 22.19
C ASP A 126 -24.15 -21.29 21.33
N LYS A 127 -24.14 -21.63 20.04
CA LYS A 127 -23.33 -20.92 19.03
C LYS A 127 -24.03 -19.62 18.66
N THR A 128 -23.28 -18.53 18.62
CA THR A 128 -23.76 -17.24 18.10
C THR A 128 -23.96 -17.28 16.60
N ASP A 129 -24.64 -16.27 16.06
CA ASP A 129 -24.65 -16.00 14.63
C ASP A 129 -23.22 -15.88 14.08
N GLU A 130 -23.06 -16.37 12.86
CA GLU A 130 -21.79 -16.41 12.15
C GLU A 130 -21.42 -15.01 11.65
N VAL A 131 -20.26 -14.50 12.09
CA VAL A 131 -19.73 -13.24 11.55
C VAL A 131 -18.70 -13.55 10.48
N LYS A 132 -18.86 -12.91 9.32
CA LYS A 132 -17.92 -13.02 8.19
C LYS A 132 -16.96 -11.84 8.19
N ILE A 133 -15.66 -12.14 8.21
CA ILE A 133 -14.59 -11.15 8.05
C ILE A 133 -13.87 -11.42 6.74
N ALA A 134 -13.73 -10.38 5.91
CA ALA A 134 -13.06 -10.47 4.63
C ALA A 134 -11.63 -9.93 4.75
N VAL A 135 -10.65 -10.82 4.52
CA VAL A 135 -9.23 -10.48 4.45
C VAL A 135 -8.81 -10.41 2.99
N ARG A 136 -8.34 -9.25 2.55
CA ARG A 136 -7.83 -9.05 1.19
C ARG A 136 -6.31 -8.96 1.20
N ASN A 137 -5.65 -9.80 0.42
CA ASN A 137 -4.22 -9.65 0.15
C ASN A 137 -3.98 -8.46 -0.79
N THR A 138 -3.20 -7.48 -0.35
CA THR A 138 -2.82 -6.31 -1.17
C THR A 138 -1.36 -6.35 -1.62
N SER A 139 -0.69 -7.46 -1.31
CA SER A 139 0.66 -7.80 -1.75
C SER A 139 0.66 -8.40 -3.16
N ARG A 140 1.81 -8.34 -3.84
CA ARG A 140 2.03 -9.02 -5.13
C ARG A 140 2.47 -10.47 -4.98
N LYS A 141 2.62 -10.95 -3.74
CA LYS A 141 3.07 -12.29 -3.41
C LYS A 141 1.97 -13.04 -2.70
N LYS A 142 1.92 -14.36 -2.90
CA LYS A 142 1.12 -15.26 -2.05
C LYS A 142 1.57 -15.07 -0.61
N ARG A 143 0.60 -14.99 0.31
CA ARG A 143 0.83 -14.83 1.74
C ARG A 143 -0.03 -15.81 2.50
N GLU A 144 0.52 -16.29 3.60
CA GLU A 144 -0.21 -17.04 4.60
C GLU A 144 -0.61 -16.07 5.72
N TYR A 145 -1.85 -16.18 6.16
CA TYR A 145 -2.41 -15.39 7.24
C TYR A 145 -2.68 -16.33 8.41
N VAL A 146 -2.17 -15.97 9.59
CA VAL A 146 -2.44 -16.70 10.82
C VAL A 146 -3.39 -15.83 11.64
N ILE A 147 -4.51 -16.42 12.04
CA ILE A 147 -5.50 -15.76 12.90
C ILE A 147 -5.24 -16.26 14.31
N GLN A 148 -5.04 -15.34 15.24
CA GLN A 148 -4.79 -15.66 16.64
C GLN A 148 -5.67 -14.78 17.51
N LEU A 149 -6.13 -15.35 18.62
CA LEU A 149 -6.75 -14.60 19.69
C LEU A 149 -5.66 -13.91 20.51
N ASP A 150 -5.93 -12.67 20.91
CA ASP A 150 -5.05 -12.01 21.87
C ASP A 150 -5.08 -12.79 23.18
N PRO A 151 -3.93 -13.28 23.70
CA PRO A 151 -3.88 -14.01 24.96
C PRO A 151 -4.41 -13.19 26.15
N ASN A 152 -4.43 -11.86 26.04
CA ASN A 152 -4.96 -10.97 27.07
C ASN A 152 -6.49 -10.79 26.99
N PHE A 153 -7.15 -11.34 25.96
CA PHE A 153 -8.60 -11.31 25.82
C PHE A 153 -9.23 -12.29 26.82
N THR A 154 -9.48 -11.80 28.03
CA THR A 154 -10.13 -12.55 29.10
C THR A 154 -11.33 -11.78 29.62
N ILE A 155 -12.45 -12.48 29.79
CA ILE A 155 -13.64 -11.97 30.48
C ILE A 155 -13.63 -12.63 31.86
N SER A 156 -13.76 -11.85 32.94
CA SER A 156 -13.56 -12.34 34.32
C SER A 156 -14.43 -13.52 34.74
N SER A 157 -15.54 -13.79 34.03
CA SER A 157 -16.51 -14.84 34.37
C SER A 157 -16.74 -15.88 33.27
N LEU A 158 -16.11 -15.74 32.09
CA LEU A 158 -16.39 -16.58 30.93
C LEU A 158 -15.15 -16.86 30.09
N ARG A 159 -15.02 -18.09 29.60
CA ARG A 159 -14.00 -18.47 28.61
C ARG A 159 -14.66 -18.57 27.23
N PRO A 160 -14.49 -17.57 26.35
CA PRO A 160 -14.98 -17.66 24.98
C PRO A 160 -14.09 -18.60 24.17
N ILE A 161 -14.71 -19.53 23.47
CA ILE A 161 -14.07 -20.40 22.48
C ILE A 161 -14.47 -19.86 21.11
N PHE A 162 -13.49 -19.63 20.26
CA PHE A 162 -13.71 -19.14 18.91
C PHE A 162 -13.45 -20.27 17.91
N TYR A 163 -14.41 -20.52 17.03
CA TYR A 163 -14.26 -21.40 15.88
C TYR A 163 -14.01 -20.54 14.66
N PHE A 164 -12.97 -20.88 13.90
CA PHE A 164 -12.63 -20.23 12.65
C PHE A 164 -12.85 -21.24 11.53
N SER A 165 -13.71 -20.92 10.57
CA SER A 165 -13.81 -21.62 9.29
C SER A 165 -13.42 -20.68 8.16
N VAL A 166 -12.77 -21.21 7.13
CA VAL A 166 -12.50 -20.47 5.90
C VAL A 166 -13.54 -20.89 4.88
N ASP A 167 -14.29 -19.92 4.37
CA ASP A 167 -15.23 -20.12 3.29
C ASP A 167 -14.41 -20.25 1.98
N ASP A 168 -14.40 -21.44 1.37
CA ASP A 168 -13.73 -21.73 0.09
C ASP A 168 -14.53 -21.22 -1.13
N THR A 169 -15.66 -20.55 -0.89
CA THR A 169 -16.46 -19.98 -1.98
C THR A 169 -15.72 -18.80 -2.60
N PRO A 170 -15.48 -18.80 -3.92
CA PRO A 170 -14.75 -17.71 -4.57
C PRO A 170 -15.64 -16.45 -4.59
N THR A 171 -15.46 -15.61 -3.59
CA THR A 171 -15.97 -14.23 -3.59
C THR A 171 -15.42 -13.51 -4.81
N ALA A 172 -16.24 -12.70 -5.48
CA ALA A 172 -15.86 -11.98 -6.69
C ALA A 172 -14.50 -11.29 -6.50
N ILE A 173 -13.48 -11.77 -7.24
CA ILE A 173 -12.12 -11.25 -7.20
C ILE A 173 -12.16 -9.87 -7.86
N ILE A 174 -12.41 -8.82 -7.07
CA ILE A 174 -12.30 -7.45 -7.54
C ILE A 174 -10.82 -7.11 -7.57
N THR A 175 -10.27 -6.98 -8.78
CA THR A 175 -8.88 -6.56 -8.97
C THR A 175 -8.64 -5.15 -8.42
N GLN A 176 -7.40 -4.81 -8.04
CA GLN A 176 -7.05 -3.44 -7.58
C GLN A 176 -7.45 -2.34 -8.59
N ALA A 177 -7.45 -2.67 -9.89
CA ALA A 177 -7.86 -1.75 -10.95
C ALA A 177 -9.38 -1.52 -10.98
N GLN A 178 -10.17 -2.56 -10.72
CA GLN A 178 -11.63 -2.46 -10.60
C GLN A 178 -12.03 -1.73 -9.32
N GLU A 179 -11.35 -1.98 -8.19
CA GLU A 179 -11.56 -1.25 -6.92
C GLU A 179 -11.32 0.24 -7.13
N LYS A 180 -10.21 0.64 -7.76
CA LYS A 180 -9.93 2.06 -8.02
C LYS A 180 -11.01 2.72 -8.89
N LYS A 181 -11.51 2.01 -9.90
CA LYS A 181 -12.62 2.51 -10.73
C LYS A 181 -13.91 2.66 -9.91
N LEU A 182 -14.17 1.69 -9.04
CA LEU A 182 -15.37 1.65 -8.21
C LEU A 182 -15.33 2.71 -7.10
N ASP A 183 -14.16 2.98 -6.51
CA ASP A 183 -13.90 4.10 -5.58
C ASP A 183 -14.09 5.47 -6.26
N GLU A 184 -13.49 5.65 -7.44
CA GLU A 184 -13.66 6.88 -8.23
C GLU A 184 -15.13 7.09 -8.64
N GLU A 185 -15.88 6.01 -8.89
CA GLU A 185 -17.31 6.08 -9.18
C GLU A 185 -18.13 6.41 -7.93
N LEU A 186 -17.81 5.81 -6.78
CA LEU A 186 -18.44 6.07 -5.50
C LEU A 186 -18.29 7.55 -5.10
N GLU A 187 -17.08 8.12 -5.23
CA GLU A 187 -16.83 9.54 -4.95
C GLU A 187 -17.70 10.46 -5.84
N LYS A 188 -17.82 10.13 -7.13
CA LYS A 188 -18.68 10.88 -8.07
C LYS A 188 -20.17 10.77 -7.70
N LEU A 189 -20.62 9.61 -7.25
CA LEU A 189 -22.01 9.40 -6.83
C LEU A 189 -22.33 10.14 -5.53
N GLU A 190 -21.42 10.13 -4.55
CA GLU A 190 -21.58 10.86 -3.29
C GLU A 190 -21.61 12.37 -3.52
N HIS A 191 -20.77 12.89 -4.41
CA HIS A 191 -20.83 14.29 -4.81
C HIS A 191 -22.16 14.67 -5.48
N LYS A 192 -22.68 13.81 -6.38
CA LYS A 192 -23.99 14.01 -7.02
C LYS A 192 -25.13 13.96 -6.00
N LEU A 193 -25.05 13.07 -5.01
CA LEU A 193 -26.02 12.97 -3.92
C LEU A 193 -26.07 14.28 -3.12
N ARG A 194 -24.90 14.82 -2.74
CA ARG A 194 -24.79 16.10 -2.02
C ARG A 194 -25.49 17.24 -2.77
N ILE A 195 -25.25 17.36 -4.07
CA ILE A 195 -25.92 18.36 -4.91
C ILE A 195 -27.44 18.13 -4.97
N ALA A 196 -27.89 16.88 -5.11
CA ALA A 196 -29.31 16.55 -5.18
C ALA A 196 -30.06 16.86 -3.87
N VAL A 197 -29.40 16.65 -2.72
CA VAL A 197 -29.88 17.03 -1.38
C VAL A 197 -30.02 18.55 -1.27
N THR A 198 -29.00 19.31 -1.65
CA THR A 198 -29.07 20.79 -1.64
C THR A 198 -30.17 21.33 -2.56
N LYS A 199 -30.43 20.66 -3.69
CA LYS A 199 -31.46 21.04 -4.67
C LYS A 199 -32.86 20.46 -4.38
N LYS A 200 -33.06 19.81 -3.22
CA LYS A 200 -34.33 19.20 -2.77
C LYS A 200 -35.01 18.30 -3.82
N LYS A 201 -34.24 17.52 -4.59
CA LYS A 201 -34.77 16.60 -5.60
C LYS A 201 -34.96 15.19 -5.00
N SER A 202 -36.07 14.97 -4.29
CA SER A 202 -36.41 13.73 -3.57
C SER A 202 -36.20 12.46 -4.40
N ASP A 203 -36.73 12.40 -5.62
CA ASP A 203 -36.68 11.19 -6.45
C ASP A 203 -35.27 10.83 -6.91
N LYS A 204 -34.40 11.84 -7.08
CA LYS A 204 -32.99 11.63 -7.46
C LYS A 204 -32.15 11.17 -6.27
N ILE A 205 -32.48 11.61 -5.06
CA ILE A 205 -31.80 11.22 -3.82
C ILE A 205 -32.01 9.71 -3.57
N VAL A 206 -33.25 9.21 -3.69
CA VAL A 206 -33.56 7.79 -3.52
C VAL A 206 -32.78 6.92 -4.51
N LYS A 207 -32.77 7.31 -5.80
CA LYS A 207 -32.02 6.59 -6.85
C LYS A 207 -30.50 6.61 -6.63
N LEU A 208 -29.94 7.72 -6.16
CA LEU A 208 -28.50 7.83 -5.87
C LEU A 208 -28.11 7.03 -4.62
N ASN A 209 -28.93 7.03 -3.58
CA ASN A 209 -28.70 6.20 -2.38
C ASN A 209 -28.74 4.71 -2.70
N ALA A 210 -29.66 4.26 -3.55
CA ALA A 210 -29.72 2.86 -4.00
C ALA A 210 -28.44 2.46 -4.75
N LYS A 211 -27.95 3.32 -5.67
CA LYS A 211 -26.70 3.08 -6.40
C LYS A 211 -25.47 3.10 -5.50
N ILE A 212 -25.38 4.04 -4.55
CA ILE A 212 -24.28 4.10 -3.58
C ILE A 212 -24.28 2.84 -2.71
N SER A 213 -25.46 2.37 -2.29
CA SER A 213 -25.58 1.14 -1.49
C SER A 213 -25.13 -0.09 -2.28
N GLN A 214 -25.49 -0.17 -3.57
CA GLN A 214 -25.06 -1.25 -4.46
C GLN A 214 -23.54 -1.25 -4.68
N VAL A 215 -22.94 -0.08 -4.94
CA VAL A 215 -21.49 0.06 -5.13
C VAL A 215 -20.73 -0.26 -3.84
N LYS A 216 -21.26 0.15 -2.67
CA LYS A 216 -20.70 -0.19 -1.35
C LYS A 216 -20.79 -1.70 -1.06
N ALA A 217 -21.89 -2.36 -1.41
CA ALA A 217 -22.03 -3.81 -1.27
C ALA A 217 -21.04 -4.58 -2.14
N LEU A 218 -20.81 -4.12 -3.38
CA LEU A 218 -19.80 -4.69 -4.28
C LEU A 218 -18.38 -4.51 -3.71
N LEU A 219 -18.06 -3.34 -3.15
CA LEU A 219 -16.78 -3.08 -2.46
C LEU A 219 -16.58 -3.96 -1.21
N ALA A 220 -17.67 -4.24 -0.47
CA ALA A 220 -17.69 -5.08 0.73
C ALA A 220 -17.64 -6.59 0.43
N GLY A 221 -17.85 -7.01 -0.81
CA GLY A 221 -17.74 -8.41 -1.24
C GLY A 221 -19.02 -9.24 -1.08
N GLU A 222 -20.19 -8.63 -0.96
CA GLU A 222 -21.48 -9.35 -0.94
C GLU A 222 -22.05 -9.53 -2.35
N GLN A 223 -22.53 -10.74 -2.67
CA GLN A 223 -23.35 -11.03 -3.86
C GLN A 223 -24.83 -11.06 -3.50
N LEU A 224 -25.66 -10.30 -4.23
CA LEU A 224 -27.08 -10.58 -4.43
C LEU A 224 -27.23 -11.59 -5.60
N PRO A 225 -28.35 -12.36 -5.68
CA PRO A 225 -28.47 -13.57 -6.51
C PRO A 225 -28.26 -13.31 -8.01
N LYS A 226 -27.52 -14.23 -8.66
CA LYS A 226 -27.27 -14.26 -10.11
C LYS A 226 -28.53 -14.60 -10.91
N GLU A 227 -28.70 -13.94 -12.06
CA GLU A 227 -29.21 -14.61 -13.27
C GLU A 227 -28.03 -15.01 -14.19
N PRO A 228 -28.16 -16.07 -15.01
CA PRO A 228 -27.03 -16.84 -15.53
C PRO A 228 -26.61 -16.44 -16.95
N GLY A 229 -25.29 -16.46 -17.20
CA GLY A 229 -24.71 -16.34 -18.55
C GLY A 229 -23.17 -16.27 -18.54
N THR A 230 -22.55 -17.42 -18.84
CA THR A 230 -21.13 -17.81 -19.07
C THR A 230 -20.26 -16.91 -19.98
N PRO A 231 -18.93 -17.15 -20.18
CA PRO A 231 -17.98 -18.05 -19.49
C PRO A 231 -16.65 -17.36 -19.07
N ALA A 232 -15.79 -18.18 -18.44
CA ALA A 232 -14.55 -17.90 -17.74
C ALA A 232 -13.39 -17.34 -18.58
N ASP A 233 -12.51 -16.57 -17.91
CA ASP A 233 -11.10 -16.53 -18.25
C ASP A 233 -10.24 -16.47 -16.97
N SER A 234 -9.12 -17.17 -17.01
CA SER A 234 -8.31 -17.64 -15.88
C SER A 234 -7.37 -16.58 -15.32
N ASP A 235 -7.41 -16.37 -14.00
CA ASP A 235 -6.24 -16.27 -13.11
C ASP A 235 -6.72 -16.15 -11.66
N ALA A 236 -6.49 -17.19 -10.86
CA ALA A 236 -7.09 -17.34 -9.54
C ALA A 236 -6.27 -16.61 -8.44
N GLU A 237 -6.77 -15.46 -7.99
CA GLU A 237 -6.35 -14.84 -6.73
C GLU A 237 -7.31 -15.24 -5.60
N ALA A 238 -6.82 -16.05 -4.66
CA ALA A 238 -7.60 -16.57 -3.54
C ALA A 238 -7.96 -15.46 -2.54
N THR A 239 -9.26 -15.24 -2.35
CA THR A 239 -9.81 -14.44 -1.26
C THR A 239 -10.39 -15.40 -0.24
N GLY A 240 -9.90 -15.37 1.01
CA GLY A 240 -10.46 -16.18 2.09
C GLY A 240 -11.43 -15.33 2.93
N ILE A 241 -12.65 -15.81 3.09
CA ILE A 241 -13.58 -15.28 4.09
C ILE A 241 -13.40 -16.12 5.36
N ILE A 242 -13.25 -15.46 6.51
CA ILE A 242 -13.14 -16.13 7.81
C ILE A 242 -14.49 -16.01 8.50
N GLN A 243 -15.03 -17.14 8.91
CA GLN A 243 -16.29 -17.27 9.64
C GLN A 243 -16.00 -17.62 11.10
N PHE A 244 -16.67 -16.90 12.00
CA PHE A 244 -16.46 -16.98 13.44
C PHE A 244 -17.71 -17.52 14.14
N CYS A 245 -17.54 -18.50 15.03
CA CYS A 245 -18.56 -18.84 16.03
C CYS A 245 -17.95 -18.72 17.43
N ILE A 246 -18.68 -18.12 18.37
CA ILE A 246 -18.28 -18.08 19.79
C ILE A 246 -19.10 -19.10 20.56
N THR A 247 -18.46 -19.94 21.38
CA THR A 247 -19.13 -20.70 22.45
C THR A 247 -18.52 -20.33 23.79
N SER A 248 -19.33 -19.92 24.76
CA SER A 248 -18.86 -19.71 26.13
C SER A 248 -19.08 -20.98 26.95
N ALA A 249 -18.04 -21.46 27.62
CA ALA A 249 -18.14 -22.55 28.59
C ALA A 249 -18.23 -21.96 30.01
N PRO A 250 -19.08 -22.53 30.89
CA PRO A 250 -19.08 -22.16 32.30
C PRO A 250 -17.76 -22.59 32.96
N ILE A 251 -17.31 -21.81 33.94
CA ILE A 251 -16.20 -22.17 34.83
C ILE A 251 -16.73 -23.32 35.70
N GLU A 252 -16.37 -24.56 35.38
CA GLU A 252 -16.49 -25.64 36.35
C GLU A 252 -15.55 -25.33 37.51
N THR A 253 -16.14 -25.04 38.67
CA THR A 253 -15.45 -24.99 39.95
C THR A 253 -14.82 -26.36 40.18
N LEU A 254 -13.49 -26.42 40.05
CA LEU A 254 -12.66 -27.48 40.62
C LEU A 254 -12.72 -27.34 42.14
N GLU A 255 -13.49 -28.19 42.81
CA GLU A 255 -13.19 -28.67 44.17
C GLU A 255 -12.39 -29.97 44.08
#